data_AF-A0A8T4QYF9-F1
#
_entry.id   AF-A0A8T4QYF9-F1
#
_cell.length_a   1.000
_cell.length_b   1.000
_cell.length_c   1.000
_cell.angle_alpha   90.00
_cell.angle_beta   90.00
_cell.angle_gamma   90.00
#
_symmetry.space_group_name_H-M   'P 1'
#
loop_
_entity.id
_entity.type
_entity.pdbx_description
1 polymer ?
#
loop_
_entity_poly.entity_id
_entity_poly.type
_entity_poly.pdbx_seq_one_letter_code
_entity_poly.pdbx_strand_id
1 'polypeptide(L)'
;MSLELYWNKSLEENASLYFEKAKKAKKKLLGLALAVAETKKKLQKVESEAEETKTAKESKSQKVQAPKEWYEKLRWFISSEGLLVIGGRDATTNEIIIKKYTDKDDTVFHTEAPGSPFVVIKGKPGEATLQEAAAFCAANSRAWERRLGTAEVYAIQGEQVSKTAQPGEYLAKGAFMIYGKRQYFHPELKIAVGVTKEGKLMAAPLTAAQKHCSVYLLIKPGDLKKSDLAKRVKYELEKRSGQAIELDTIMAALPPGEGQIVKER
;
A
#
# COMPACT_ATOMS: atom_id res chain seq x y z
N MET A 1 31.25 67.68 4.35
CA MET A 1 29.77 67.60 4.34
C MET A 1 29.26 69.02 4.27
N SER A 2 28.80 69.46 3.11
CA SER A 2 28.22 70.79 2.89
C SER A 2 26.72 70.73 3.15
N LEU A 3 26.18 71.70 3.89
CA LEU A 3 24.74 71.82 4.16
C LEU A 3 24.17 72.92 3.26
N GLU A 4 23.13 72.59 2.50
CA GLU A 4 22.42 73.54 1.66
C GLU A 4 21.38 74.29 2.52
N LEU A 5 21.50 75.61 2.62
CA LEU A 5 20.57 76.44 3.37
C LEU A 5 19.55 77.05 2.42
N TYR A 6 18.28 77.01 2.79
CA TYR A 6 17.23 77.66 2.04
C TYR A 6 17.15 79.13 2.48
N TRP A 7 17.39 80.03 1.53
CA TRP A 7 17.45 81.48 1.73
C TRP A 7 16.12 82.12 2.14
N ASN A 8 15.00 81.42 1.90
CA ASN A 8 13.65 81.83 2.28
C ASN A 8 13.21 81.32 3.68
N LYS A 9 14.15 80.83 4.50
CA LYS A 9 13.90 80.27 5.83
C LYS A 9 14.91 80.79 6.84
N SER A 10 14.49 80.90 8.10
CA SER A 10 15.40 81.26 9.19
C SER A 10 16.46 80.18 9.40
N LEU A 11 17.52 80.54 10.13
CA LEU A 11 18.57 79.59 10.50
C LEU A 11 18.02 78.46 11.37
N GLU A 12 17.10 78.77 12.30
CA GLU A 12 16.42 77.77 13.14
C GLU A 12 15.50 76.85 12.32
N GLU A 13 14.81 77.39 11.32
CA GLU A 13 13.93 76.62 10.44
C GLU A 13 14.73 75.64 9.55
N ASN A 14 15.89 76.08 9.04
CA ASN A 14 16.80 75.22 8.30
C ASN A 14 17.37 74.10 9.19
N ALA A 15 17.80 74.43 10.42
CA ALA A 15 18.30 73.44 11.38
C ALA A 15 17.22 72.40 11.74
N SER A 16 15.99 72.84 11.99
CA SER A 16 14.84 71.99 12.30
C SER A 16 14.49 71.04 11.14
N LEU A 17 14.60 71.53 9.89
CA LEU A 17 14.35 70.72 8.70
C LEU A 17 15.38 69.57 8.55
N TYR A 18 16.66 69.85 8.78
CA TYR A 18 17.70 68.82 8.76
C TYR A 18 17.56 67.83 9.92
N PHE A 19 17.16 68.30 11.10
CA PHE A 19 16.88 67.44 12.25
C PHE A 19 15.70 66.49 11.98
N GLU A 20 14.60 66.99 11.41
CA GLU A 20 13.45 66.18 11.03
C GLU A 20 13.78 65.19 9.90
N LYS A 21 14.60 65.58 8.91
CA LYS A 21 15.11 64.66 7.88
C LYS A 21 15.94 63.53 8.50
N ALA A 22 16.86 63.85 9.42
CA ALA A 22 17.69 62.87 10.11
C ALA A 22 16.85 61.91 10.96
N LYS A 23 15.86 62.43 11.69
CA LYS A 23 14.91 61.63 12.49
C LYS A 23 14.09 60.69 11.62
N LYS A 24 13.57 61.15 10.48
CA LYS A 24 12.84 60.31 9.51
C LYS A 24 13.75 59.23 8.89
N ALA A 25 14.98 59.57 8.53
CA ALA A 25 15.96 58.60 8.01
C ALA A 25 16.28 57.51 9.05
N LYS A 26 16.49 57.89 10.32
CA LYS A 26 16.73 56.95 11.42
C LYS A 26 15.55 56.00 11.65
N LYS A 27 14.30 56.51 11.58
CA LYS A 27 13.09 55.67 11.69
C LYS A 27 12.97 54.68 10.52
N LYS A 28 13.31 55.10 9.29
CA LYS A 28 13.33 54.22 8.12
C LYS A 28 14.41 53.13 8.21
N LEU A 29 15.59 53.46 8.73
CA LEU A 29 16.67 52.49 8.96
C LEU A 29 16.26 51.38 9.95
N LEU A 30 15.57 51.75 11.03
CA LEU A 30 15.03 50.77 11.98
C LEU A 30 13.98 49.85 11.34
N GLY A 31 13.07 50.42 10.55
CA GLY A 31 12.06 49.62 9.81
C GLY A 31 12.69 48.65 8.81
N LEU A 32 13.72 49.11 8.07
CA LEU A 32 14.49 48.27 7.14
C LEU A 32 15.22 47.14 7.86
N ALA A 33 15.88 47.42 8.99
CA ALA A 33 16.58 46.42 9.77
C ALA A 33 15.65 45.30 10.27
N LEU A 34 14.44 45.67 10.73
CA LEU A 34 13.41 44.72 11.15
C LEU A 34 12.91 43.86 9.97
N ALA A 35 12.63 44.48 8.81
CA ALA A 35 12.18 43.75 7.62
C ALA A 35 13.25 42.76 7.11
N VAL A 36 14.53 43.13 7.15
CA VAL A 36 15.65 42.23 6.80
C VAL A 36 15.75 41.06 7.76
N ALA A 37 15.59 41.30 9.07
CA ALA A 37 15.63 40.25 10.07
C ALA A 37 14.46 39.25 9.91
N GLU A 38 13.26 39.75 9.63
CA GLU A 38 12.09 38.90 9.39
C GLU A 38 12.23 38.08 8.10
N THR A 39 12.77 38.68 7.03
CA THR A 39 13.03 38.00 5.76
C THR A 39 14.08 36.89 5.93
N LYS A 40 15.16 37.14 6.68
CA LYS A 40 16.16 36.11 6.99
C LYS A 40 15.58 34.92 7.76
N LYS A 41 14.71 35.19 8.75
CA LYS A 41 14.02 34.12 9.50
C LYS A 41 13.09 33.28 8.60
N LYS A 42 12.39 33.91 7.66
CA LYS A 42 11.56 33.19 6.68
C LYS A 42 12.42 32.35 5.74
N LEU A 43 13.55 32.89 5.27
CA LEU A 43 14.49 32.17 4.42
C LEU A 43 15.00 30.88 5.09
N GLN A 44 15.42 30.98 6.36
CA GLN A 44 15.91 29.83 7.12
C GLN A 44 14.85 28.74 7.31
N LYS A 45 13.58 29.12 7.54
CA LYS A 45 12.49 28.13 7.63
C LYS A 45 12.24 27.41 6.31
N VAL A 46 12.25 28.15 5.20
CA VAL A 46 12.07 27.56 3.87
C VAL A 46 13.24 26.65 3.51
N GLU A 47 14.46 27.02 3.88
CA GLU A 47 15.66 26.18 3.68
C GLU A 47 15.60 24.90 4.52
N SER A 48 15.22 24.96 5.80
CA SER A 48 15.07 23.76 6.63
C SER A 48 13.96 22.83 6.13
N GLU A 49 12.82 23.38 5.71
CA GLU A 49 11.73 22.60 5.12
C GLU A 49 12.13 21.97 3.78
N ALA A 50 12.96 22.67 2.98
CA ALA A 50 13.51 22.17 1.72
C ALA A 50 14.56 21.07 1.94
N GLU A 51 15.40 21.16 2.98
CA GLU A 51 16.37 20.13 3.33
C GLU A 51 15.69 18.86 3.87
N GLU A 52 14.65 19.00 4.69
CA GLU A 52 13.81 17.87 5.14
C GLU A 52 13.09 17.18 3.97
N THR A 53 12.58 17.96 3.00
CA THR A 53 11.97 17.37 1.80
C THR A 53 12.99 16.76 0.83
N LYS A 54 14.23 17.28 0.77
CA LYS A 54 15.31 16.70 -0.04
C LYS A 54 15.83 15.40 0.57
N THR A 55 16.11 15.35 1.86
CA THR A 55 16.52 14.10 2.56
C THR A 55 15.42 13.02 2.51
N ALA A 56 14.14 13.40 2.58
CA ALA A 56 13.02 12.48 2.38
C ALA A 56 12.85 12.01 0.91
N LYS A 57 13.39 12.75 -0.07
CA LYS A 57 13.38 12.38 -1.50
C LYS A 57 14.63 11.59 -1.91
N GLU A 58 15.78 11.89 -1.34
CA GLU A 58 17.04 11.19 -1.59
C GLU A 58 17.08 9.81 -0.93
N SER A 59 16.38 9.60 0.19
CA SER A 59 16.14 8.26 0.75
C SER A 59 15.18 7.39 -0.09
N LYS A 60 14.45 7.98 -1.04
CA LYS A 60 13.55 7.25 -1.97
C LYS A 60 14.19 6.92 -3.32
N SER A 61 15.37 7.45 -3.65
CA SER A 61 15.94 7.36 -5.00
C SER A 61 16.89 6.17 -5.26
N GLN A 62 17.06 5.24 -4.30
CA GLN A 62 17.91 4.06 -4.47
C GLN A 62 17.19 2.70 -4.46
N LYS A 63 15.92 2.64 -4.87
CA LYS A 63 15.31 1.35 -5.25
C LYS A 63 15.01 1.40 -6.74
N VAL A 64 15.83 0.72 -7.52
CA VAL A 64 15.47 0.28 -8.87
C VAL A 64 14.25 -0.62 -8.72
N GLN A 65 13.06 -0.02 -8.61
CA GLN A 65 11.83 -0.77 -8.68
C GLN A 65 11.71 -1.19 -10.14
N ALA A 66 11.90 -2.48 -10.40
CA ALA A 66 11.48 -3.09 -11.65
C ALA A 66 10.05 -2.59 -12.00
N PRO A 67 9.73 -2.40 -13.29
CA PRO A 67 8.40 -1.93 -13.68
C PRO A 67 7.35 -2.81 -13.01
N LYS A 68 6.48 -2.19 -12.22
CA LYS A 68 5.46 -2.92 -11.45
C LYS A 68 4.51 -3.56 -12.43
N GLU A 69 4.38 -4.88 -12.31
CA GLU A 69 3.39 -5.61 -13.09
C GLU A 69 1.98 -5.14 -12.71
N TRP A 70 1.06 -5.22 -13.66
CA TRP A 70 -0.30 -4.70 -13.49
C TRP A 70 -1.04 -5.37 -12.31
N TYR A 71 -0.71 -6.63 -12.01
CA TYR A 71 -1.32 -7.43 -10.95
C TYR A 71 -0.76 -7.12 -9.55
N GLU A 72 0.35 -6.39 -9.42
CA GLU A 72 0.94 -6.06 -8.10
C GLU A 72 0.05 -5.14 -7.25
N LYS A 73 -0.91 -4.48 -7.90
CA LYS A 73 -1.97 -3.69 -7.24
C LYS A 73 -3.04 -4.57 -6.58
N LEU A 74 -3.13 -5.85 -6.95
CA LEU A 74 -4.06 -6.83 -6.40
C LEU A 74 -3.35 -7.69 -5.34
N ARG A 75 -4.08 -8.60 -4.70
CA ARG A 75 -3.41 -9.74 -4.04
C ARG A 75 -3.00 -10.71 -5.15
N TRP A 76 -1.81 -11.27 -5.09
CA TRP A 76 -1.34 -12.16 -6.15
C TRP A 76 -0.31 -13.15 -5.62
N PHE A 77 -0.19 -14.26 -6.32
CA PHE A 77 0.95 -15.18 -6.24
C PHE A 77 1.12 -15.95 -7.54
N ILE A 78 2.28 -16.56 -7.73
CA ILE A 78 2.51 -17.56 -8.78
C ILE A 78 2.38 -18.94 -8.14
N SER A 79 1.52 -19.79 -8.70
CA SER A 79 1.28 -21.15 -8.22
C SER A 79 2.53 -22.02 -8.35
N SER A 80 2.56 -23.16 -7.65
CA SER A 80 3.64 -24.13 -7.85
C SER A 80 3.69 -24.67 -9.29
N GLU A 81 2.61 -24.58 -10.07
CA GLU A 81 2.58 -24.95 -11.49
C GLU A 81 2.97 -23.80 -12.43
N GLY A 82 3.28 -22.62 -11.90
CA GLY A 82 3.72 -21.47 -12.68
C GLY A 82 2.57 -20.58 -13.21
N LEU A 83 1.35 -20.78 -12.71
CA LEU A 83 0.19 -19.98 -13.11
C LEU A 83 0.03 -18.75 -12.23
N LEU A 84 -0.37 -17.64 -12.83
CA LEU A 84 -0.70 -16.42 -12.09
C LEU A 84 -2.06 -16.56 -11.42
N VAL A 85 -2.10 -16.33 -10.12
CA VAL A 85 -3.32 -16.27 -9.33
C VAL A 85 -3.48 -14.87 -8.76
N ILE A 86 -4.63 -14.24 -9.01
CA ILE A 86 -4.96 -12.89 -8.54
C ILE A 86 -6.16 -12.92 -7.61
N GLY A 87 -6.23 -11.99 -6.67
CA GLY A 87 -7.31 -11.88 -5.70
C GLY A 87 -7.62 -10.43 -5.31
N GLY A 88 -8.89 -10.15 -5.06
CA GLY A 88 -9.31 -8.81 -4.66
C GLY A 88 -8.91 -8.47 -3.22
N ARG A 89 -8.80 -7.17 -2.95
CA ARG A 89 -8.52 -6.62 -1.61
C ARG A 89 -9.79 -6.14 -0.92
N ASP A 90 -10.79 -5.75 -1.71
CA ASP A 90 -12.05 -5.18 -1.28
C ASP A 90 -13.13 -5.41 -2.36
N ALA A 91 -14.36 -4.97 -2.08
CA ALA A 91 -15.49 -5.11 -3.01
C ALA A 91 -15.25 -4.43 -4.37
N THR A 92 -14.50 -3.31 -4.41
CA THR A 92 -14.25 -2.58 -5.66
C THR A 92 -13.26 -3.34 -6.54
N THR A 93 -12.18 -3.85 -5.96
CA THR A 93 -11.18 -4.66 -6.66
C THR A 93 -11.72 -6.03 -7.05
N ASN A 94 -12.58 -6.65 -6.24
CA ASN A 94 -13.35 -7.84 -6.63
C ASN A 94 -14.16 -7.58 -7.92
N GLU A 95 -14.86 -6.45 -8.00
CA GLU A 95 -15.59 -6.10 -9.23
C GLU A 95 -14.71 -5.88 -10.45
N ILE A 96 -13.53 -5.27 -10.26
CA ILE A 96 -12.57 -5.09 -11.34
C ILE A 96 -12.05 -6.45 -11.82
N ILE A 97 -11.74 -7.37 -10.91
CA ILE A 97 -11.24 -8.71 -11.25
C ILE A 97 -12.26 -9.45 -12.11
N ILE A 98 -13.49 -9.60 -11.62
CA ILE A 98 -14.53 -10.34 -12.34
C ILE A 98 -14.86 -9.70 -13.70
N LYS A 99 -14.86 -8.37 -13.81
CA LYS A 99 -15.24 -7.71 -15.06
C LYS A 99 -14.12 -7.56 -16.09
N LYS A 100 -12.87 -7.40 -15.65
CA LYS A 100 -11.75 -7.05 -16.53
C LYS A 100 -10.69 -8.13 -16.66
N TYR A 101 -10.57 -9.01 -15.66
CA TYR A 101 -9.47 -9.96 -15.57
C TYR A 101 -9.92 -11.42 -15.50
N THR A 102 -11.23 -11.68 -15.56
CA THR A 102 -11.81 -13.02 -15.63
C THR A 102 -12.34 -13.28 -17.03
N ASP A 103 -11.79 -14.31 -17.66
CA ASP A 103 -12.30 -14.89 -18.89
C ASP A 103 -13.27 -16.03 -18.57
N LYS A 104 -14.07 -16.46 -19.55
CA LYS A 104 -15.10 -17.49 -19.33
C LYS A 104 -14.55 -18.81 -18.80
N ASP A 105 -13.37 -19.21 -19.31
CA ASP A 105 -12.71 -20.47 -19.00
C ASP A 105 -11.83 -20.40 -17.74
N ASP A 106 -11.66 -19.21 -17.14
CA ASP A 106 -10.85 -19.08 -15.92
C ASP A 106 -11.57 -19.68 -14.72
N THR A 107 -10.81 -20.28 -13.80
CA THR A 107 -11.34 -20.77 -12.54
C THR A 107 -11.37 -19.65 -11.50
N VAL A 108 -12.55 -19.42 -10.93
CA VAL A 108 -12.84 -18.41 -9.91
C VAL A 108 -13.17 -19.08 -8.58
N PHE A 109 -12.60 -18.56 -7.50
CA PHE A 109 -12.80 -19.03 -6.12
C PHE A 109 -13.41 -17.92 -5.27
N HIS A 110 -14.31 -18.33 -4.37
CA HIS A 110 -14.92 -17.47 -3.37
C HIS A 110 -15.46 -18.34 -2.22
N THR A 111 -15.74 -17.75 -1.05
CA THR A 111 -16.43 -18.48 0.05
C THR A 111 -17.93 -18.16 0.04
N GLU A 112 -18.76 -18.92 0.76
CA GLU A 112 -20.19 -18.56 0.89
C GLU A 112 -20.40 -17.33 1.80
N ALA A 113 -19.41 -17.02 2.64
CA ALA A 113 -19.49 -15.91 3.58
C ALA A 113 -19.19 -14.56 2.90
N PRO A 114 -19.93 -13.48 3.24
CA PRO A 114 -19.60 -12.13 2.80
C PRO A 114 -18.20 -11.70 3.25
N GLY A 115 -17.54 -10.87 2.43
CA GLY A 115 -16.20 -10.36 2.73
C GLY A 115 -15.07 -11.31 2.34
N SER A 116 -15.34 -12.30 1.49
CA SER A 116 -14.31 -13.11 0.83
C SER A 116 -13.78 -12.41 -0.43
N PRO A 117 -12.50 -12.60 -0.77
CA PRO A 117 -11.98 -12.15 -2.05
C PRO A 117 -12.51 -13.02 -3.19
N PHE A 118 -12.71 -12.43 -4.37
CA PHE A 118 -12.75 -13.21 -5.60
C PHE A 118 -11.31 -13.48 -6.02
N VAL A 119 -10.95 -14.77 -6.12
CA VAL A 119 -9.63 -15.23 -6.55
C VAL A 119 -9.77 -15.90 -7.91
N VAL A 120 -8.88 -15.58 -8.84
CA VAL A 120 -8.93 -16.06 -10.23
C VAL A 120 -7.59 -16.63 -10.62
N ILE A 121 -7.59 -17.84 -11.18
CA ILE A 121 -6.42 -18.46 -11.78
C ILE A 121 -6.41 -18.08 -13.27
N LYS A 122 -5.29 -17.56 -13.77
CA LYS A 122 -5.10 -17.31 -15.20
C LYS A 122 -4.54 -18.56 -15.88
N GLY A 123 -5.33 -19.17 -16.75
CA GLY A 123 -4.97 -20.39 -17.48
C GLY A 123 -5.61 -21.66 -16.91
N LYS A 124 -5.15 -22.84 -17.36
CA LYS A 124 -5.73 -24.14 -16.97
C LYS A 124 -4.94 -24.75 -15.79
N PRO A 125 -5.52 -24.79 -14.58
CA PRO A 125 -4.83 -25.33 -13.40
C PRO A 125 -4.84 -26.85 -13.36
N GLY A 126 -3.78 -27.43 -12.79
CA GLY A 126 -3.83 -28.76 -12.21
C GLY A 126 -4.33 -28.73 -10.76
N GLU A 127 -4.44 -29.91 -10.15
CA GLU A 127 -4.98 -30.07 -8.79
C GLU A 127 -4.19 -29.26 -7.75
N ALA A 128 -2.87 -29.17 -7.89
CA ALA A 128 -2.03 -28.40 -6.97
C ALA A 128 -2.41 -26.91 -6.98
N THR A 129 -2.58 -26.30 -8.16
CA THR A 129 -2.98 -24.89 -8.26
C THR A 129 -4.39 -24.67 -7.74
N LEU A 130 -5.32 -25.61 -7.91
CA LEU A 130 -6.68 -25.51 -7.36
C LEU A 130 -6.66 -25.46 -5.83
N GLN A 131 -5.91 -26.37 -5.18
CA GLN A 131 -5.75 -26.40 -3.72
C GLN A 131 -5.06 -25.13 -3.20
N GLU A 132 -4.05 -24.65 -3.92
CA GLU A 132 -3.34 -23.41 -3.61
C GLU A 132 -4.27 -22.19 -3.68
N ALA A 133 -5.03 -22.04 -4.78
CA ALA A 133 -5.97 -20.94 -4.94
C ALA A 133 -7.08 -20.97 -3.89
N ALA A 134 -7.57 -22.16 -3.53
CA ALA A 134 -8.52 -22.33 -2.44
C ALA A 134 -7.93 -21.86 -1.10
N ALA A 135 -6.73 -22.32 -0.74
CA ALA A 135 -6.06 -21.90 0.49
C ALA A 135 -5.82 -20.39 0.55
N PHE A 136 -5.42 -19.81 -0.58
CA PHE A 136 -5.23 -18.36 -0.71
C PHE A 136 -6.54 -17.59 -0.53
N CYS A 137 -7.64 -18.07 -1.12
CA CYS A 137 -8.97 -17.49 -0.95
C CYS A 137 -9.43 -17.57 0.51
N ALA A 138 -9.32 -18.75 1.14
CA ALA A 138 -9.66 -18.96 2.55
C ALA A 138 -8.88 -18.03 3.47
N ALA A 139 -7.55 -17.95 3.27
CA ALA A 139 -6.67 -17.15 4.12
C ALA A 139 -6.93 -15.65 4.01
N ASN A 140 -7.45 -15.16 2.89
CA ASN A 140 -7.76 -13.74 2.70
C ASN A 140 -9.24 -13.41 2.96
N SER A 141 -10.03 -14.36 3.47
CA SER A 141 -11.43 -14.17 3.83
C SER A 141 -11.63 -13.86 5.31
N ARG A 142 -12.87 -13.56 5.70
CA ARG A 142 -13.26 -13.40 7.11
C ARG A 142 -13.03 -14.64 7.98
N ALA A 143 -12.82 -15.82 7.39
CA ALA A 143 -12.44 -17.01 8.17
C ALA A 143 -11.13 -16.80 8.94
N TRP A 144 -10.20 -16.01 8.37
CA TRP A 144 -8.95 -15.65 9.05
C TRP A 144 -9.20 -14.72 10.24
N GLU A 145 -10.01 -13.68 10.06
CA GLU A 145 -10.39 -12.77 11.15
C GLU A 145 -11.09 -13.49 12.30
N ARG A 146 -11.89 -14.52 11.97
CA ARG A 146 -12.58 -15.39 12.94
C ARG A 146 -11.68 -16.46 13.56
N ARG A 147 -10.39 -16.48 13.23
CA ARG A 147 -9.39 -17.45 13.71
C ARG A 147 -9.80 -18.91 13.49
N LEU A 148 -10.45 -19.22 12.38
CA LEU A 148 -10.81 -20.59 12.02
C LEU A 148 -9.58 -21.37 11.55
N GLY A 149 -9.56 -22.70 11.79
CA GLY A 149 -8.50 -23.57 11.30
C GLY A 149 -8.63 -23.93 9.81
N THR A 150 -9.87 -24.07 9.34
CA THR A 150 -10.23 -24.37 7.96
C THR A 150 -11.40 -23.47 7.51
N ALA A 151 -11.59 -23.34 6.20
CA ALA A 151 -12.76 -22.69 5.63
C ALA A 151 -13.23 -23.42 4.39
N GLU A 152 -14.53 -23.39 4.15
CA GLU A 152 -15.09 -23.89 2.91
C GLU A 152 -14.97 -22.83 1.80
N VAL A 153 -14.37 -23.23 0.68
CA VAL A 153 -14.19 -22.41 -0.52
C VAL A 153 -14.77 -23.20 -1.68
N TYR A 154 -15.53 -22.54 -2.54
CA TYR A 154 -15.96 -23.16 -3.79
C TYR A 154 -15.20 -22.56 -4.98
N ALA A 155 -15.02 -23.39 -6.01
CA ALA A 155 -14.55 -23.01 -7.33
C ALA A 155 -15.68 -23.16 -8.37
N ILE A 156 -15.69 -22.23 -9.31
CA ILE A 156 -16.60 -22.12 -10.45
C ILE A 156 -15.83 -21.58 -11.66
N GLN A 157 -16.38 -21.73 -12.86
CA GLN A 157 -15.86 -21.09 -14.06
C GLN A 157 -16.28 -19.63 -14.14
N GLY A 158 -15.50 -18.80 -14.84
CA GLY A 158 -15.79 -17.38 -15.03
C GLY A 158 -17.16 -17.12 -15.64
N GLU A 159 -17.62 -17.97 -16.57
CA GLU A 159 -18.97 -17.86 -17.15
C GLU A 159 -20.12 -18.07 -16.16
N GLN A 160 -19.84 -18.72 -15.03
CA GLN A 160 -20.84 -18.97 -13.99
C GLN A 160 -21.05 -17.74 -13.08
N VAL A 161 -20.24 -16.69 -13.23
CA VAL A 161 -20.30 -15.47 -12.41
C VAL A 161 -21.01 -14.35 -13.19
N SER A 162 -22.10 -13.82 -12.62
CA SER A 162 -22.86 -12.72 -13.23
C SER A 162 -23.13 -11.60 -12.24
N LYS A 163 -23.19 -10.36 -12.75
CA LYS A 163 -23.65 -9.19 -11.98
C LYS A 163 -25.12 -8.85 -12.27
N THR A 164 -25.80 -9.64 -13.08
CA THR A 164 -27.21 -9.43 -13.38
C THR A 164 -28.06 -10.10 -12.31
N ALA A 165 -28.78 -9.28 -11.53
CA ALA A 165 -29.76 -9.77 -10.56
C ALA A 165 -30.97 -10.39 -11.28
N GLN A 166 -31.76 -11.19 -10.56
CA GLN A 166 -33.07 -11.58 -11.08
C GLN A 166 -33.98 -10.35 -11.20
N PRO A 167 -34.94 -10.33 -12.14
CA PRO A 167 -35.86 -9.20 -12.29
C PRO A 167 -36.55 -8.87 -10.97
N GLY A 168 -36.37 -7.64 -10.48
CA GLY A 168 -36.96 -7.15 -9.22
C GLY A 168 -36.01 -7.14 -8.01
N GLU A 169 -34.80 -7.71 -8.12
CA GLU A 169 -33.81 -7.69 -7.04
C GLU A 169 -32.66 -6.69 -7.33
N TYR A 170 -32.10 -6.09 -6.27
CA TYR A 170 -30.93 -5.22 -6.36
C TYR A 170 -29.71 -5.90 -5.74
N LEU A 171 -28.65 -6.06 -6.52
CA LEU A 171 -27.37 -6.58 -6.03
C LEU A 171 -26.58 -5.48 -5.33
N ALA A 172 -26.15 -5.75 -4.09
CA ALA A 172 -25.22 -4.90 -3.38
C ALA A 172 -23.87 -4.81 -4.12
N LYS A 173 -23.11 -3.75 -3.84
CA LYS A 173 -21.76 -3.57 -4.40
C LYS A 173 -20.87 -4.75 -4.00
N GLY A 174 -20.20 -5.38 -4.98
CA GLY A 174 -19.39 -6.57 -4.78
C GLY A 174 -20.15 -7.91 -4.65
N ALA A 175 -21.48 -7.91 -4.77
CA ALA A 175 -22.26 -9.14 -4.84
C ALA A 175 -22.38 -9.64 -6.29
N PHE A 176 -22.37 -10.96 -6.46
CA PHE A 176 -22.46 -11.64 -7.75
C PHE A 176 -23.40 -12.84 -7.64
N MET A 177 -24.14 -13.09 -8.71
CA MET A 177 -24.91 -14.30 -8.89
C MET A 177 -24.00 -15.40 -9.42
N ILE A 178 -24.12 -16.60 -8.85
CA ILE A 178 -23.34 -17.76 -9.22
C ILE A 178 -24.31 -18.86 -9.67
N TYR A 179 -24.11 -19.34 -10.89
CA TYR A 179 -24.95 -20.37 -11.50
C TYR A 179 -24.19 -21.68 -11.67
N GLY A 180 -24.92 -22.79 -11.85
CA GLY A 180 -24.33 -24.09 -12.17
C GLY A 180 -23.63 -24.80 -11.00
N LYS A 181 -22.78 -25.77 -11.34
CA LYS A 181 -22.13 -26.66 -10.37
C LYS A 181 -20.95 -25.97 -9.69
N ARG A 182 -20.79 -26.22 -8.39
CA ARG A 182 -19.65 -25.78 -7.58
C ARG A 182 -18.77 -26.96 -7.22
N GLN A 183 -17.46 -26.75 -7.21
CA GLN A 183 -16.50 -27.69 -6.62
C GLN A 183 -16.03 -27.13 -5.28
N TYR A 184 -16.11 -27.90 -4.21
CA TYR A 184 -15.80 -27.44 -2.86
C TYR A 184 -14.42 -27.93 -2.39
N PHE A 185 -13.76 -27.08 -1.61
CA PHE A 185 -12.45 -27.28 -1.02
C PHE A 185 -12.48 -26.84 0.45
N HIS A 186 -11.72 -27.54 1.31
CA HIS A 186 -11.63 -27.26 2.74
C HIS A 186 -10.17 -27.04 3.17
N PRO A 187 -9.47 -26.03 2.62
CA PRO A 187 -8.07 -25.79 2.92
C PRO A 187 -7.86 -25.35 4.38
N GLU A 188 -6.68 -25.67 4.90
CA GLU A 188 -6.20 -25.08 6.15
C GLU A 188 -5.85 -23.60 5.96
N LEU A 189 -6.16 -22.77 6.95
CA LEU A 189 -5.82 -21.35 6.95
C LEU A 189 -4.35 -21.16 7.30
N LYS A 190 -3.49 -21.30 6.29
CA LYS A 190 -2.06 -21.03 6.38
C LYS A 190 -1.61 -20.29 5.12
N ILE A 191 -0.79 -19.26 5.30
CA ILE A 191 -0.20 -18.52 4.20
C ILE A 191 1.27 -18.25 4.49
N ALA A 192 2.12 -18.39 3.48
CA ALA A 192 3.51 -18.05 3.54
C ALA A 192 3.72 -16.64 2.97
N VAL A 193 4.45 -15.79 3.69
CA VAL A 193 4.87 -14.48 3.20
C VAL A 193 6.38 -14.50 3.02
N GLY A 194 6.84 -14.21 1.81
CA GLY A 194 8.25 -14.35 1.47
C GLY A 194 8.70 -13.44 0.35
N VAL A 195 10.01 -13.44 0.09
CA VAL A 195 10.64 -12.72 -1.01
C VAL A 195 10.91 -13.72 -2.13
N THR A 196 10.44 -13.43 -3.35
CA THR A 196 10.71 -14.23 -4.54
C THR A 196 12.18 -14.16 -4.92
N LYS A 197 12.65 -15.08 -5.77
CA LYS A 197 14.00 -15.02 -6.36
C LYS A 197 14.28 -13.72 -7.13
N GLU A 198 13.23 -13.04 -7.58
CA GLU A 198 13.26 -11.74 -8.27
C GLU A 198 13.21 -10.54 -7.31
N GLY A 199 13.22 -10.77 -5.99
CA GLY A 199 13.18 -9.71 -4.98
C GLY A 199 11.78 -9.12 -4.72
N LYS A 200 10.71 -9.73 -5.23
CA LYS A 200 9.33 -9.26 -5.01
C LYS A 200 8.73 -9.89 -3.75
N LEU A 201 7.94 -9.14 -2.99
CA LEU A 201 7.20 -9.70 -1.87
C LEU A 201 5.96 -10.46 -2.38
N MET A 202 5.80 -11.72 -1.95
CA MET A 202 4.68 -12.57 -2.32
C MET A 202 4.06 -13.20 -1.07
N ALA A 203 2.73 -13.14 -0.97
CA ALA A 203 1.96 -13.92 -0.01
C ALA A 203 1.28 -15.05 -0.76
N ALA A 204 1.66 -16.30 -0.48
CA ALA A 204 1.23 -17.47 -1.24
C ALA A 204 0.97 -18.66 -0.31
N PRO A 205 0.21 -19.67 -0.76
CA PRO A 205 0.18 -20.97 -0.10
C PRO A 205 1.58 -21.58 0.05
N LEU A 206 1.74 -22.49 1.00
CA LEU A 206 3.07 -23.03 1.37
C LEU A 206 3.82 -23.66 0.19
N THR A 207 3.14 -24.45 -0.63
CA THR A 207 3.73 -25.16 -1.78
C THR A 207 4.21 -24.19 -2.87
N ALA A 208 3.42 -23.15 -3.15
CA ALA A 208 3.81 -22.08 -4.08
C ALA A 208 5.01 -21.28 -3.56
N ALA A 209 4.98 -20.90 -2.27
CA ALA A 209 6.09 -20.16 -1.65
C ALA A 209 7.39 -20.97 -1.64
N GLN A 210 7.34 -22.28 -1.38
CA GLN A 210 8.51 -23.15 -1.41
C GLN A 210 9.20 -23.19 -2.78
N LYS A 211 8.45 -23.03 -3.87
CA LYS A 211 9.02 -23.08 -5.23
C LYS A 211 9.63 -21.74 -5.65
N HIS A 212 8.99 -20.64 -5.29
CA HIS A 212 9.29 -19.32 -5.85
C HIS A 212 10.01 -18.37 -4.88
N CYS A 213 9.85 -18.55 -3.58
CA CYS A 213 10.48 -17.71 -2.56
C CYS A 213 11.86 -18.25 -2.18
N SER A 214 12.85 -17.35 -2.09
CA SER A 214 14.16 -17.67 -1.51
C SER A 214 14.09 -17.79 0.01
N VAL A 215 13.27 -16.96 0.63
CA VAL A 215 13.01 -16.91 2.08
C VAL A 215 11.51 -16.71 2.28
N TYR A 216 10.92 -17.43 3.24
CA TYR A 216 9.51 -17.27 3.56
C TYR A 216 9.16 -17.60 5.02
N LEU A 217 8.12 -16.95 5.51
CA LEU A 217 7.57 -17.15 6.86
C LEU A 217 6.16 -17.71 6.75
N LEU A 218 5.91 -18.85 7.39
CA LEU A 218 4.57 -19.44 7.43
C LEU A 218 3.76 -18.80 8.56
N ILE A 219 2.58 -18.32 8.21
CA ILE A 219 1.66 -17.61 9.11
C ILE A 219 0.35 -18.39 9.16
N LYS A 220 -0.26 -18.43 10.34
CA LYS A 220 -1.63 -18.92 10.59
C LYS A 220 -2.44 -17.86 11.35
N PRO A 221 -3.77 -17.98 11.46
CA PRO A 221 -4.56 -17.14 12.35
C PRO A 221 -4.08 -17.26 13.81
N GLY A 222 -4.08 -16.15 14.53
CA GLY A 222 -3.55 -16.08 15.89
C GLY A 222 -3.88 -14.75 16.57
N ASP A 223 -3.11 -14.40 17.60
CA ASP A 223 -3.45 -13.28 18.49
C ASP A 223 -2.56 -12.02 18.30
N LEU A 224 -1.57 -12.06 17.41
CA LEU A 224 -0.78 -10.86 17.12
C LEU A 224 -1.54 -9.94 16.19
N LYS A 225 -1.68 -8.68 16.62
CA LYS A 225 -2.18 -7.59 15.79
C LYS A 225 -1.43 -7.53 14.47
N LYS A 226 -2.15 -7.25 13.40
CA LYS A 226 -1.61 -7.17 12.04
C LYS A 226 -0.38 -6.26 11.93
N SER A 227 -0.39 -5.11 12.62
CA SER A 227 0.74 -4.17 12.64
C SER A 227 2.01 -4.77 13.26
N ASP A 228 1.85 -5.51 14.35
CA ASP A 228 2.98 -6.08 15.08
C ASP A 228 3.50 -7.33 14.36
N LEU A 229 2.58 -8.12 13.79
CA LEU A 229 2.92 -9.20 12.87
C LEU A 229 3.71 -8.68 11.67
N ALA A 230 3.29 -7.59 11.05
CA ALA A 230 3.99 -7.01 9.90
C ALA A 230 5.41 -6.53 10.26
N LYS A 231 5.59 -5.89 11.43
CA LYS A 231 6.93 -5.50 11.92
C LYS A 231 7.83 -6.70 12.16
N ARG A 232 7.29 -7.78 12.74
CA ARG A 232 8.05 -9.01 12.99
C ARG A 232 8.41 -9.73 11.68
N VAL A 233 7.45 -9.84 10.75
CA VAL A 233 7.69 -10.38 9.41
C VAL A 233 8.75 -9.57 8.67
N LYS A 234 8.68 -8.23 8.75
CA LYS A 234 9.70 -7.34 8.18
C LYS A 234 11.08 -7.67 8.73
N TYR A 235 11.23 -7.65 10.05
CA TYR A 235 12.52 -7.91 10.70
C TYR A 235 13.12 -9.26 10.28
N GLU A 236 12.32 -10.33 10.31
CA GLU A 236 12.78 -11.67 9.94
C GLU A 236 13.11 -11.81 8.46
N LEU A 237 12.29 -11.22 7.57
CA LEU A 237 12.55 -11.25 6.13
C LEU A 237 13.79 -10.42 5.77
N GLU A 238 13.97 -9.22 6.32
CA GLU A 238 15.14 -8.38 6.06
C GLU A 238 16.42 -9.04 6.56
N LYS A 239 16.39 -9.67 7.74
CA LYS A 239 17.53 -10.38 8.31
C LYS A 239 18.00 -11.55 7.45
N ARG A 240 17.08 -12.27 6.79
CA ARG A 240 17.39 -13.47 5.99
C ARG A 240 17.64 -13.16 4.52
N SER A 241 16.89 -12.24 3.94
CA SER A 241 17.02 -11.86 2.54
C SER A 241 18.10 -10.82 2.30
N GLY A 242 18.49 -10.06 3.33
CA GLY A 242 19.38 -8.90 3.19
C GLY A 242 18.74 -7.73 2.42
N GLN A 243 17.47 -7.82 2.05
CA GLN A 243 16.76 -6.82 1.26
C GLN A 243 15.84 -5.99 2.14
N ALA A 244 15.90 -4.66 2.02
CA ALA A 244 15.02 -3.75 2.74
C ALA A 244 13.59 -3.73 2.16
N ILE A 245 12.59 -4.10 2.96
CA ILE A 245 11.20 -4.25 2.53
C ILE A 245 10.33 -3.18 3.21
N GLU A 246 9.49 -2.51 2.42
CA GLU A 246 8.56 -1.51 2.95
C GLU A 246 7.46 -2.16 3.79
N LEU A 247 7.20 -1.60 4.98
CA LEU A 247 6.21 -2.14 5.93
C LEU A 247 4.80 -2.17 5.30
N ASP A 248 4.44 -1.14 4.54
CA ASP A 248 3.14 -1.04 3.86
C ASP A 248 2.92 -2.17 2.84
N THR A 249 4.01 -2.64 2.19
CA THR A 249 3.93 -3.74 1.23
C THR A 249 3.62 -5.06 1.96
N ILE A 250 4.22 -5.26 3.13
CA ILE A 250 3.95 -6.42 3.99
C ILE A 250 2.52 -6.36 4.53
N MET A 251 2.08 -5.20 5.00
CA MET A 251 0.71 -4.97 5.49
C MET A 251 -0.34 -5.29 4.41
N ALA A 252 -0.07 -4.89 3.16
CA ALA A 252 -0.94 -5.18 2.03
C ALA A 252 -0.97 -6.67 1.66
N ALA A 253 0.17 -7.36 1.75
CA ALA A 253 0.28 -8.79 1.44
C ALA A 253 -0.37 -9.69 2.51
N LEU A 254 -0.32 -9.28 3.79
CA LEU A 254 -0.88 -10.06 4.89
C LEU A 254 -2.41 -10.21 4.81
N PRO A 255 -2.95 -11.36 5.27
CA PRO A 255 -4.38 -11.57 5.50
C PRO A 255 -5.07 -10.45 6.29
N PRO A 256 -6.40 -10.33 6.19
CA PRO A 256 -7.17 -9.48 7.08
C PRO A 256 -7.24 -10.10 8.48
N GLY A 257 -6.97 -9.32 9.53
CA GLY A 257 -7.02 -9.77 10.92
C GLY A 257 -5.68 -10.08 11.57
N GLU A 258 -5.75 -10.82 12.67
CA GLU A 258 -4.61 -11.18 13.51
C GLU A 258 -3.98 -12.51 13.09
N GLY A 259 -2.69 -12.69 13.39
CA GLY A 259 -1.96 -13.87 12.93
C GLY A 259 -0.84 -14.28 13.88
N GLN A 260 -0.16 -15.35 13.54
CA GLN A 260 1.00 -15.86 14.26
C GLN A 260 1.97 -16.53 13.28
N ILE A 261 3.26 -16.31 13.49
CA ILE A 261 4.33 -17.00 12.75
C ILE A 261 4.47 -18.42 13.32
N VAL A 262 4.37 -19.43 12.45
CA VAL A 262 4.43 -20.85 12.81
C VAL A 262 5.80 -21.44 12.52
N LYS A 263 6.38 -21.07 11.38
CA LYS A 263 7.64 -21.62 10.89
C LYS A 263 8.43 -20.58 10.14
N GLU A 264 9.72 -20.62 10.39
CA GLU A 264 10.74 -19.74 9.88
C GLU A 264 11.66 -20.56 8.97
N ARG A 265 11.65 -20.31 7.65
CA ARG A 265 12.65 -20.85 6.72
C ARG A 265 13.26 -19.70 5.90
#